data_AF-A0A518IZZ8-F1
#
_entry.id   AF-A0A518IZZ8-F1
#
_cell.length_a   1.000
_cell.length_b   1.000
_cell.length_c   1.000
_cell.angle_alpha   90.00
_cell.angle_beta   90.00
_cell.angle_gamma   90.00
#
_symmetry.space_group_name_H-M   'P 1'
#
loop_
_entity.id
_entity.type
_entity.pdbx_description
1 polymer ?
#
loop_
_entity_poly.entity_id
_entity_poly.type
_entity_poly.pdbx_seq_one_letter_code
_entity_poly.pdbx_strand_id
1 'polypeptide(L)'
;MKTIVAPLIVALLVLASPSMVAAQKSKKATDQELSELLIGKWQVQFEDPKTKRKSIGWTVYAKGGLAASRSITKVGDKEVNLVLQAKWKIEKGVLITTITKSSDPKLVKEASVTKDRIVSMSTKQFRYIDRDGKTITEIRVPDDKP
;
A
#
# COMPACT_ATOMS: atom_id res chain seq x y z
N MET A 1 -86.08 12.21 -1.96
CA MET A 1 -85.19 13.36 -2.22
C MET A 1 -83.85 13.12 -1.52
N LYS A 2 -82.73 13.27 -2.26
CA LYS A 2 -81.32 13.47 -1.84
C LYS A 2 -80.66 12.38 -0.97
N THR A 3 -79.86 11.44 -1.51
CA THR A 3 -78.45 11.47 -2.01
C THR A 3 -77.32 11.43 -0.96
N ILE A 4 -76.63 10.25 -0.92
CA ILE A 4 -75.16 9.93 -1.01
C ILE A 4 -74.21 10.74 -0.07
N VAL A 5 -73.16 10.23 0.59
CA VAL A 5 -72.08 9.29 0.18
C VAL A 5 -71.30 8.77 1.40
N ALA A 6 -70.85 7.50 1.33
CA ALA A 6 -69.77 6.91 2.14
C ALA A 6 -68.68 6.35 1.19
N PRO A 7 -67.53 5.88 1.69
CA PRO A 7 -66.24 6.56 1.80
C PRO A 7 -65.19 6.05 0.78
N LEU A 8 -64.04 6.72 0.64
CA LEU A 8 -62.91 6.20 -0.13
C LEU A 8 -61.61 6.27 0.70
N ILE A 9 -61.25 5.16 1.34
CA ILE A 9 -59.93 4.95 1.94
C ILE A 9 -59.08 4.22 0.89
N VAL A 10 -58.08 4.91 0.37
CA VAL A 10 -57.09 4.37 -0.58
C VAL A 10 -55.96 3.73 0.23
N ALA A 11 -55.86 2.40 0.18
CA ALA A 11 -54.71 1.65 0.70
C ALA A 11 -53.60 1.63 -0.35
N LEU A 12 -52.46 2.26 -0.03
CA LEU A 12 -51.27 2.32 -0.88
C LEU A 12 -50.38 1.08 -0.62
N LEU A 13 -50.35 0.12 -1.54
CA LEU A 13 -49.38 -0.98 -1.53
C LEU A 13 -48.01 -0.45 -1.98
N VAL A 14 -47.05 -0.35 -1.06
CA VAL A 14 -45.64 -0.07 -1.36
C VAL A 14 -44.93 -1.40 -1.63
N LEU A 15 -44.62 -1.66 -2.90
CA LEU A 15 -43.80 -2.78 -3.35
C LEU A 15 -42.34 -2.53 -2.96
N ALA A 16 -41.89 -3.14 -1.86
CA ALA A 16 -40.49 -3.20 -1.50
C ALA A 16 -39.74 -4.12 -2.49
N SER A 17 -38.96 -3.53 -3.40
CA SER A 17 -38.05 -4.26 -4.27
C SER A 17 -36.82 -4.69 -3.47
N PRO A 18 -36.49 -5.99 -3.35
CA PRO A 18 -35.25 -6.40 -2.71
C PRO A 18 -34.09 -6.12 -3.65
N SER A 19 -33.34 -5.05 -3.36
CA SER A 19 -32.06 -4.78 -3.99
C SER A 19 -31.08 -5.91 -3.63
N MET A 20 -30.93 -6.89 -4.52
CA MET A 20 -29.83 -7.86 -4.48
C MET A 20 -28.51 -7.10 -4.67
N VAL A 21 -27.85 -6.77 -3.56
CA VAL A 21 -26.46 -6.32 -3.57
C VAL A 21 -25.60 -7.55 -3.90
N ALA A 22 -25.30 -7.74 -5.19
CA ALA A 22 -24.31 -8.70 -5.63
C ALA A 22 -22.94 -8.26 -5.07
N ALA A 23 -22.49 -8.90 -3.99
CA ALA A 23 -21.15 -8.76 -3.48
C ALA A 23 -20.18 -9.34 -4.52
N GLN A 24 -19.73 -8.50 -5.45
CA GLN A 24 -18.73 -8.83 -6.45
C GLN A 24 -17.42 -9.12 -5.70
N LYS A 25 -17.14 -10.40 -5.44
CA LYS A 25 -15.86 -10.85 -4.89
C LYS A 25 -14.77 -10.41 -5.85
N SER A 26 -14.08 -9.31 -5.53
CA SER A 26 -12.92 -8.88 -6.30
C SER A 26 -11.90 -10.00 -6.28
N LYS A 27 -11.54 -10.53 -7.46
CA LYS A 27 -10.49 -11.53 -7.61
C LYS A 27 -9.21 -10.99 -6.96
N LYS A 28 -8.62 -11.75 -6.04
CA LYS A 28 -7.32 -11.39 -5.44
C LYS A 28 -6.24 -11.46 -6.51
N ALA A 29 -5.40 -10.44 -6.60
CA ALA A 29 -4.25 -10.43 -7.50
C ALA A 29 -3.28 -11.58 -7.17
N THR A 30 -2.73 -12.19 -8.21
CA THR A 30 -1.66 -13.19 -8.15
C THR A 30 -0.31 -12.54 -7.83
N ASP A 31 0.67 -13.33 -7.39
CA ASP A 31 2.02 -12.83 -7.09
C ASP A 31 2.70 -12.23 -8.33
N GLN A 32 2.41 -12.76 -9.52
CA GLN A 32 2.92 -12.22 -10.78
C GLN A 32 2.32 -10.84 -11.07
N GLU A 33 1.00 -10.69 -10.99
CA GLU A 33 0.33 -9.40 -11.18
C GLU A 33 0.84 -8.35 -10.17
N LEU A 34 1.04 -8.76 -8.91
CA LEU A 34 1.64 -7.88 -7.89
C LEU A 34 3.09 -7.52 -8.21
N SER A 35 3.88 -8.47 -8.74
CA SER A 35 5.28 -8.22 -9.11
C SER A 35 5.38 -7.22 -10.26
N GLU A 36 4.48 -7.32 -11.24
CA GLU A 36 4.38 -6.37 -12.36
C GLU A 36 3.96 -4.98 -11.87
N LEU A 37 2.97 -4.91 -10.95
CA LEU A 37 2.55 -3.63 -10.35
C LEU A 37 3.63 -2.98 -9.49
N LEU A 38 4.46 -3.76 -8.79
CA LEU A 38 5.49 -3.24 -7.90
C LEU A 38 6.63 -2.53 -8.64
N ILE A 39 6.93 -2.93 -9.89
CA ILE A 39 8.00 -2.33 -10.68
C ILE A 39 7.78 -0.82 -10.83
N GLY A 40 8.82 -0.04 -10.55
CA GLY A 40 8.82 1.43 -10.60
C GLY A 40 9.41 2.06 -9.34
N LYS A 41 9.28 3.40 -9.26
CA LYS A 41 9.76 4.21 -8.13
C LYS A 41 8.61 4.52 -7.18
N TRP A 42 8.86 4.35 -5.89
CA TRP A 42 7.91 4.55 -4.82
C TRP A 42 8.51 5.45 -3.75
N GLN A 43 7.67 6.25 -3.11
CA GLN A 43 8.05 7.13 -2.02
C GLN A 43 7.24 6.81 -0.78
N VAL A 44 7.91 6.75 0.36
CA VAL A 44 7.30 6.61 1.69
C VAL A 44 7.70 7.79 2.56
N GLN A 45 6.80 8.23 3.42
CA GLN A 45 7.12 9.10 4.53
C GLN A 45 6.78 8.37 5.81
N PHE A 46 7.69 8.38 6.77
CA PHE A 46 7.47 7.77 8.07
C PHE A 46 8.01 8.67 9.18
N GLU A 47 7.33 8.61 10.31
CA GLU A 47 7.73 9.29 11.52
C GLU A 47 8.11 8.23 12.56
N ASP A 48 9.29 8.37 13.14
CA ASP A 48 9.69 7.51 14.26
C ASP A 48 8.80 7.85 15.48
N PRO A 49 8.07 6.88 16.05
CA PRO A 49 7.07 7.16 17.07
C PRO A 49 7.66 7.69 18.38
N LYS A 50 8.93 7.37 18.67
CA LYS A 50 9.64 7.75 19.90
C LYS A 50 10.27 9.12 19.78
N THR A 51 10.94 9.38 18.66
CA THR A 51 11.73 10.61 18.44
C THR A 51 10.98 11.68 17.65
N LYS A 52 9.81 11.35 17.09
CA LYS A 52 9.01 12.20 16.19
C LYS A 52 9.77 12.68 14.96
N ARG A 53 10.87 12.00 14.61
CA ARG A 53 11.69 12.34 13.45
C ARG A 53 11.02 11.87 12.18
N LYS A 54 10.86 12.79 11.25
CA LYS A 54 10.34 12.52 9.91
C LYS A 54 11.46 12.06 9.00
N SER A 55 11.18 11.04 8.23
CA SER A 55 12.06 10.51 7.19
C SER A 55 11.29 10.39 5.89
N ILE A 56 11.99 10.62 4.78
CA ILE A 56 11.47 10.37 3.45
C ILE A 56 12.34 9.29 2.82
N GLY A 57 11.69 8.24 2.31
CA GLY A 57 12.34 7.13 1.63
C GLY A 57 11.86 7.03 0.19
N TRP A 58 12.75 6.62 -0.70
CA TRP A 58 12.44 6.24 -2.07
C TRP A 58 12.98 4.84 -2.33
N THR A 59 12.19 4.01 -2.99
CA THR A 59 12.61 2.69 -3.43
C THR A 59 12.27 2.50 -4.90
N VAL A 60 13.24 2.04 -5.68
CA VAL A 60 13.07 1.64 -7.08
C VAL A 60 13.10 0.12 -7.12
N TYR A 61 12.01 -0.50 -7.58
CA TYR A 61 11.95 -1.93 -7.87
C TYR A 61 12.10 -2.14 -9.37
N ALA A 62 13.16 -2.84 -9.77
CA ALA A 62 13.46 -3.16 -11.15
C ALA A 62 12.96 -4.57 -11.51
N LYS A 63 12.68 -4.78 -12.80
CA LYS A 63 12.44 -6.13 -13.35
C LYS A 63 13.66 -7.03 -13.06
N GLY A 64 13.41 -8.31 -12.77
CA GLY A 64 14.46 -9.27 -12.41
C GLY A 64 14.79 -9.32 -10.91
N GLY A 65 13.98 -8.66 -10.06
CA GLY A 65 14.06 -8.85 -8.61
C GLY A 65 15.18 -8.05 -7.94
N LEU A 66 15.57 -6.91 -8.50
CA LEU A 66 16.52 -5.98 -7.88
C LEU A 66 15.82 -4.72 -7.37
N ALA A 67 16.26 -4.20 -6.24
CA ALA A 67 15.79 -2.94 -5.68
C ALA A 67 16.95 -2.06 -5.22
N ALA A 68 16.75 -0.75 -5.33
CA ALA A 68 17.61 0.26 -4.74
C ALA A 68 16.76 1.20 -3.89
N SER A 69 17.18 1.48 -2.67
CA SER A 69 16.47 2.36 -1.75
C SER A 69 17.38 3.46 -1.23
N ARG A 70 16.83 4.66 -1.05
CA ARG A 70 17.47 5.77 -0.36
C ARG A 70 16.50 6.36 0.64
N SER A 71 16.94 6.62 1.87
CA SER A 71 16.18 7.40 2.83
C SER A 71 17.00 8.55 3.40
N ILE A 72 16.29 9.63 3.73
CA ILE A 72 16.83 10.83 4.36
C ILE A 72 16.08 11.06 5.65
N THR A 73 16.81 11.11 6.76
CA THR A 73 16.29 11.40 8.10
C THR A 73 16.98 12.62 8.66
N LYS A 74 16.22 13.61 9.12
CA LYS A 74 16.77 14.78 9.82
C LYS A 74 17.03 14.46 11.30
N VAL A 75 18.24 14.75 11.78
CA VAL A 75 18.66 14.58 13.17
C VAL A 75 19.33 15.88 13.62
N GLY A 76 18.55 16.75 14.26
CA GLY A 76 18.97 18.13 14.50
C GLY A 76 19.21 18.85 13.17
N ASP A 77 20.35 19.53 13.05
CA ASP A 77 20.75 20.23 11.84
C ASP A 77 21.44 19.33 10.79
N LYS A 78 21.54 18.02 11.05
CA LYS A 78 22.20 17.06 10.16
C LYS A 78 21.20 16.19 9.43
N GLU A 79 21.56 15.80 8.21
CA GLU A 79 20.85 14.80 7.43
C GLU A 79 21.61 13.48 7.42
N VAL A 80 20.94 12.42 7.87
CA VAL A 80 21.44 11.04 7.74
C VAL A 80 20.86 10.46 6.47
N ASN A 81 21.75 10.09 5.55
CA ASN A 81 21.41 9.44 4.30
C ASN A 81 21.71 7.95 4.40
N LEU A 82 20.73 7.09 4.17
CA LEU A 82 20.92 5.65 4.06
C LEU A 82 20.64 5.22 2.62
N VAL A 83 21.56 4.45 2.03
CA VAL A 83 21.43 3.88 0.68
C VAL A 83 21.56 2.37 0.79
N LEU A 84 20.59 1.65 0.21
CA LEU A 84 20.52 0.20 0.22
C LEU A 84 20.40 -0.34 -1.20
N GLN A 85 21.01 -1.49 -1.43
CA GLN A 85 20.69 -2.36 -2.56
C GLN A 85 20.11 -3.66 -2.01
N ALA A 86 19.14 -4.22 -2.73
CA ALA A 86 18.46 -5.43 -2.30
C ALA A 86 18.03 -6.30 -3.48
N LYS A 87 17.78 -7.57 -3.18
CA LYS A 87 16.97 -8.46 -4.01
C LYS A 87 15.54 -8.51 -3.47
N TRP A 88 14.56 -8.65 -4.34
CA TRP A 88 13.17 -8.80 -3.96
C TRP A 88 12.46 -9.91 -4.73
N LYS A 89 11.44 -10.50 -4.11
CA LYS A 89 10.44 -11.36 -4.75
C LYS A 89 9.11 -11.24 -4.01
N ILE A 90 8.01 -11.55 -4.69
CA ILE A 90 6.71 -11.72 -4.05
C ILE A 90 6.37 -13.21 -4.03
N GLU A 91 5.97 -13.70 -2.86
CA GLU A 91 5.54 -15.08 -2.68
C GLU A 91 4.36 -15.13 -1.71
N LYS A 92 3.24 -15.69 -2.17
CA LYS A 92 1.97 -15.81 -1.45
C LYS A 92 1.47 -14.45 -0.90
N GLY A 93 1.61 -13.39 -1.70
CA GLY A 93 1.24 -12.02 -1.33
C GLY A 93 2.16 -11.37 -0.29
N VAL A 94 3.37 -11.90 -0.09
CA VAL A 94 4.38 -11.32 0.80
C VAL A 94 5.55 -10.84 -0.04
N LEU A 95 5.92 -9.56 0.11
CA LEU A 95 7.16 -9.01 -0.42
C LEU A 95 8.31 -9.44 0.48
N ILE A 96 9.25 -10.20 -0.09
CA ILE A 96 10.46 -10.66 0.58
C ILE A 96 11.62 -9.85 0.00
N THR A 97 12.29 -9.08 0.85
CA THR A 97 13.42 -8.24 0.47
C THR A 97 14.67 -8.72 1.20
N THR A 98 15.78 -8.89 0.48
CA THR A 98 17.08 -9.28 1.04
C THR A 98 18.09 -8.20 0.74
N ILE A 99 18.63 -7.56 1.77
CA ILE A 99 19.64 -6.51 1.61
C ILE A 99 20.95 -7.12 1.12
N THR A 100 21.47 -6.61 0.00
CA THR A 100 22.74 -7.05 -0.57
C THR A 100 23.88 -6.07 -0.31
N LYS A 101 23.57 -4.78 -0.11
CA LYS A 101 24.55 -3.75 0.21
C LYS A 101 23.92 -2.64 1.06
N SER A 102 24.67 -2.10 2.00
CA SER A 102 24.28 -0.95 2.80
C SER A 102 25.38 0.11 2.84
N SER A 103 25.01 1.39 2.75
CA SER A 103 25.94 2.50 3.01
C SER A 103 26.31 2.62 4.49
N ASP A 104 25.50 2.05 5.40
CA ASP A 104 25.79 1.97 6.83
C ASP A 104 25.39 0.57 7.37
N PRO A 105 26.32 -0.40 7.34
CA PRO A 105 26.07 -1.75 7.85
C PRO A 105 25.81 -1.84 9.36
N LYS A 106 26.15 -0.78 10.13
CA LYS A 106 25.85 -0.74 11.58
C LYS A 106 24.36 -0.48 11.82
N LEU A 107 23.70 0.26 10.92
CA LEU A 107 22.27 0.51 10.96
C LEU A 107 21.46 -0.61 10.30
N VAL A 108 21.87 -1.05 9.10
CA VAL A 108 21.20 -2.12 8.36
C VAL A 108 22.22 -3.13 7.88
N LYS A 109 22.19 -4.32 8.48
CA LYS A 109 23.10 -5.41 8.13
C LYS A 109 22.82 -5.94 6.73
N GLU A 110 23.90 -6.22 6.00
CA GLU A 110 23.82 -6.99 4.76
C GLU A 110 23.33 -8.41 5.03
N ALA A 111 22.74 -9.05 4.00
CA ALA A 111 22.02 -10.32 4.07
C ALA A 111 20.78 -10.33 4.99
N SER A 112 20.41 -9.21 5.60
CA SER A 112 19.14 -9.12 6.35
C SER A 112 17.94 -9.30 5.42
N VAL A 113 16.91 -9.97 5.93
CA VAL A 113 15.68 -10.28 5.18
C VAL A 113 14.49 -9.63 5.87
N THR A 114 13.67 -8.92 5.10
CA THR A 114 12.35 -8.43 5.53
C THR A 114 11.24 -9.18 4.81
N LYS A 115 10.08 -9.26 5.47
CA LYS A 115 8.88 -9.92 4.95
C LYS A 115 7.69 -9.01 5.23
N ASP A 116 7.17 -8.40 4.18
CA ASP A 116 6.14 -7.38 4.26
C ASP A 116 4.86 -7.90 3.58
N ARG A 117 3.76 -7.97 4.33
CA ARG A 117 2.50 -8.55 3.81
C ARG A 117 1.78 -7.51 2.98
N ILE A 118 1.59 -7.79 1.69
CA ILE A 118 0.89 -6.88 0.79
C ILE A 118 -0.60 -6.85 1.14
N VAL A 119 -1.11 -5.66 1.40
CA VAL A 119 -2.53 -5.42 1.70
C VAL A 119 -3.26 -5.03 0.43
N SER A 120 -2.73 -4.07 -0.31
CA SER A 120 -3.27 -3.64 -1.60
C SER A 120 -2.19 -2.97 -2.45
N MET A 121 -2.29 -3.08 -3.77
CA MET A 121 -1.38 -2.44 -4.69
C MET A 121 -2.13 -1.97 -5.93
N SER A 122 -1.74 -0.83 -6.46
CA SER A 122 -2.29 -0.20 -7.67
C SER A 122 -1.17 0.53 -8.39
N THR A 123 -1.47 1.17 -9.52
CA THR A 123 -0.49 2.01 -10.23
C THR A 123 -0.09 3.28 -9.47
N LYS A 124 -0.79 3.65 -8.39
CA LYS A 124 -0.55 4.89 -7.62
C LYS A 124 -0.12 4.65 -6.19
N GLN A 125 -0.56 3.55 -5.58
CA GLN A 125 -0.39 3.30 -4.15
C GLN A 125 -0.04 1.84 -3.89
N PHE A 126 0.92 1.64 -2.98
CA PHE A 126 1.31 0.35 -2.44
C PHE A 126 1.13 0.36 -0.92
N ARG A 127 0.33 -0.57 -0.39
CA ARG A 127 0.07 -0.71 1.04
C ARG A 127 0.48 -2.10 1.51
N TYR A 128 1.22 -2.15 2.61
CA TYR A 128 1.67 -3.40 3.21
C TYR A 128 1.73 -3.30 4.73
N ILE A 129 1.80 -4.45 5.39
CA ILE A 129 2.07 -4.56 6.82
C ILE A 129 3.53 -4.95 6.99
N ASP A 130 4.30 -4.11 7.68
CA ASP A 130 5.72 -4.35 7.95
C ASP A 130 5.94 -5.40 9.06
N ARG A 131 7.22 -5.67 9.36
CA ARG A 131 7.63 -6.61 10.43
C ARG A 131 7.11 -6.24 11.83
N ASP A 132 6.85 -4.96 12.07
CA ASP A 132 6.39 -4.43 13.36
C ASP A 132 4.85 -4.41 13.43
N GLY A 133 4.16 -4.91 12.39
CA GLY A 133 2.71 -4.94 12.29
C GLY A 133 2.10 -3.60 11.85
N LYS A 134 2.90 -2.63 11.43
CA LYS A 134 2.41 -1.31 11.02
C LYS A 134 2.01 -1.34 9.56
N THR A 135 0.90 -0.67 9.25
CA THR A 135 0.50 -0.44 7.86
C THR A 135 1.32 0.71 7.29
N ILE A 136 2.11 0.41 6.27
CA ILE A 136 2.88 1.37 5.50
C ILE A 136 2.16 1.66 4.19
N THR A 137 2.23 2.90 3.74
CA THR A 137 1.69 3.33 2.45
C THR A 137 2.77 4.05 1.68
N GLU A 138 3.11 3.52 0.51
CA GLU A 138 4.00 4.15 -0.46
C GLU A 138 3.19 4.71 -1.62
N ILE A 139 3.65 5.84 -2.14
CA ILE A 139 3.06 6.54 -3.28
C ILE A 139 3.98 6.39 -4.48
N ARG A 140 3.41 6.03 -5.63
CA ARG A 140 4.15 5.94 -6.89
C ARG A 140 4.72 7.31 -7.24
N VAL A 141 6.01 7.36 -7.55
CA VAL A 141 6.64 8.54 -8.14
C VAL A 141 6.52 8.41 -9.66
N PRO A 142 5.85 9.34 -10.36
CA PRO A 142 5.80 9.34 -11.81
C PRO A 142 7.21 9.44 -12.42
N ASP A 143 7.44 8.77 -13.55
CA ASP A 143 8.73 8.78 -14.25
C ASP A 143 9.12 10.18 -14.76
N ASP A 144 8.15 11.09 -14.85
CA ASP A 144 8.30 12.47 -15.35
C ASP A 144 8.82 13.46 -14.29
N LYS A 145 9.07 13.00 -13.05
CA LYS A 145 9.60 13.87 -11.99
C LYS A 145 11.14 13.74 -11.92
N PRO A 146 11.88 14.86 -12.07
CA PRO A 146 13.35 14.86 -12.01
C PRO A 146 13.90 14.33 -10.68
#